data_AF-A0A0C3GF31-F1
#
_entry.id   AF-A0A0C3GF31-F1
#
_cell.length_a   1.000
_cell.length_b   1.000
_cell.length_c   1.000
_cell.angle_alpha   90.00
_cell.angle_beta   90.00
_cell.angle_gamma   90.00
#
_symmetry.space_group_name_H-M   'P 1'
#
loop_
_entity.id
_entity.type
_entity.pdbx_description
1 polymer ?
#
loop_
_entity_poly.entity_id
_entity_poly.type
_entity_poly.pdbx_seq_one_letter_code
_entity_poly.pdbx_strand_id
1 'polypeptide(L)'
;MVFTLVTITWALIELSKNQSVQTKLREELTYQYRNSGDPTYDQLTSGLPYLDAVAHEVLRVHAPIWETIRVAVEDDSVPLSVPLQTAHNKTVNRVSVTAGQRILIPVRSLNRSMNLWGPDAKEFRLQRWLEEGGIQGEANSLPGYRHLLTFGDCPKMCLGRSFALAEF
;
A
#
# COMPACT_ATOMS: atom_id res chain seq x y z
N MET A 1 -8.52 15.62 4.61
CA MET A 1 -8.05 15.86 3.23
C MET A 1 -6.52 16.06 3.10
N VAL A 2 -5.69 15.77 4.11
CA VAL A 2 -4.23 15.93 3.98
C VAL A 2 -3.57 14.70 3.36
N PHE A 3 -4.05 13.48 3.68
CA PHE A 3 -3.46 12.24 3.18
C PHE A 3 -3.62 12.06 1.66
N THR A 4 -4.82 12.33 1.11
CA THR A 4 -5.07 12.26 -0.34
C THR A 4 -4.17 13.24 -1.10
N LEU A 5 -4.00 14.47 -0.60
CA LEU A 5 -3.10 15.46 -1.18
C LEU A 5 -1.66 14.96 -1.26
N VAL A 6 -1.16 14.33 -0.20
CA VAL A 6 0.19 13.74 -0.18
C VAL A 6 0.31 12.64 -1.23
N THR A 7 -0.67 11.75 -1.35
CA THR A 7 -0.69 10.70 -2.38
C THR A 7 -0.68 11.32 -3.78
N ILE A 8 -1.55 12.28 -4.08
CA ILE A 8 -1.64 12.93 -5.39
C ILE A 8 -0.32 13.66 -5.72
N THR A 9 0.28 14.34 -4.75
CA THR A 9 1.57 15.01 -4.93
C THR A 9 2.65 14.01 -5.34
N TRP A 10 2.74 12.87 -4.67
CA TRP A 10 3.67 11.81 -5.04
C TRP A 10 3.33 11.18 -6.39
N ALA A 11 2.04 11.02 -6.73
CA ALA A 11 1.62 10.55 -8.04
C ALA A 11 2.13 11.48 -9.15
N LEU A 12 1.93 12.79 -9.00
CA LEU A 12 2.43 13.78 -9.96
C LEU A 12 3.96 13.72 -10.09
N ILE A 13 4.67 13.56 -8.98
CA ILE A 13 6.14 13.39 -9.00
C ILE A 13 6.54 12.12 -9.75
N GLU A 14 5.94 10.97 -9.47
CA GLU A 14 6.28 9.72 -10.15
C GLU A 14 5.91 9.75 -11.64
N LEU A 15 4.78 10.35 -12.00
CA LEU A 15 4.38 10.54 -13.39
C LEU A 15 5.33 11.50 -14.14
N SER A 16 5.84 12.54 -13.48
CA SER A 16 6.81 13.45 -14.09
C SER A 16 8.17 12.79 -14.38
N LYS A 17 8.54 11.78 -13.58
CA LYS A 17 9.75 10.98 -13.78
C LYS A 17 9.56 9.88 -14.83
N ASN A 18 8.33 9.38 -14.97
CA ASN A 18 8.00 8.25 -15.83
C ASN A 18 7.08 8.68 -16.98
N GLN A 19 7.64 9.39 -17.96
CA GLN A 19 6.87 9.96 -19.08
C GLN A 19 6.08 8.91 -19.87
N SER A 20 6.62 7.69 -20.00
CA SER A 20 5.94 6.56 -20.65
C SER A 20 4.65 6.14 -19.91
N VAL A 21 4.68 6.13 -18.58
CA VAL A 21 3.52 5.85 -17.74
C VAL A 21 2.49 6.97 -17.88
N GLN A 22 2.94 8.23 -17.84
CA GLN A 22 2.04 9.38 -18.00
C GLN A 22 1.31 9.34 -19.35
N THR A 23 2.03 9.03 -20.44
CA THR A 23 1.43 8.94 -21.78
C THR A 23 0.38 7.82 -21.84
N LYS A 24 0.69 6.62 -21.35
CA LYS A 24 -0.25 5.49 -21.32
C LYS A 24 -1.49 5.77 -20.48
N LEU A 25 -1.32 6.43 -19.32
CA LEU A 25 -2.44 6.84 -18.48
C LEU A 25 -3.35 7.84 -19.21
N ARG A 26 -2.75 8.83 -19.90
CA ARG A 26 -3.51 9.80 -20.69
C ARG A 26 -4.26 9.13 -21.84
N GLU A 27 -3.65 8.13 -22.48
CA GLU A 27 -4.29 7.33 -23.54
C GLU A 27 -5.51 6.56 -23.01
N GLU A 28 -5.40 5.89 -21.86
CA GLU A 28 -6.54 5.19 -21.23
C GLU A 28 -7.70 6.15 -20.95
N LEU A 29 -7.41 7.27 -20.30
CA LEU A 29 -8.43 8.27 -19.93
C LEU A 29 -9.07 8.92 -21.16
N THR A 30 -8.27 9.25 -22.18
CA THR A 30 -8.77 9.83 -23.42
C THR A 30 -9.60 8.80 -24.19
N TYR A 31 -9.17 7.55 -24.27
CA TYR A 31 -9.93 6.52 -24.97
C TYR A 31 -11.32 6.29 -24.35
N GLN A 32 -11.40 6.21 -23.02
CA GLN A 32 -12.65 5.98 -22.28
C GLN A 32 -13.60 7.20 -22.28
N TYR A 33 -13.08 8.42 -22.23
CA TYR A 33 -13.90 9.63 -21.95
C TYR A 33 -13.81 10.76 -22.97
N ARG A 34 -13.12 10.59 -24.11
CA ARG A 34 -13.02 11.66 -25.13
C ARG A 34 -14.36 12.12 -25.69
N ASN A 35 -15.36 11.25 -25.72
CA ASN A 35 -16.68 11.53 -26.28
C ASN A 35 -17.82 11.32 -25.26
N SER A 36 -17.47 10.99 -24.01
CA SER A 36 -18.38 10.76 -22.91
C SER A 36 -18.47 12.04 -22.08
N GLY A 37 -19.62 12.34 -21.48
CA GLY A 37 -19.70 13.38 -20.45
C GLY A 37 -18.91 12.98 -19.20
N ASP A 38 -19.17 13.67 -18.08
CA ASP A 38 -18.51 13.37 -16.82
C ASP A 38 -18.66 11.88 -16.44
N PRO A 39 -17.57 11.22 -15.99
CA PRO A 39 -17.60 9.81 -15.65
C PRO A 39 -18.48 9.55 -14.43
N THR A 40 -19.24 8.46 -14.47
CA THR A 40 -19.99 7.98 -13.29
C THR A 40 -19.05 7.34 -12.27
N TYR A 41 -19.49 7.25 -11.01
CA TYR A 41 -18.72 6.62 -9.94
C TYR A 41 -18.27 5.18 -10.26
N ASP A 42 -19.15 4.38 -10.89
CA ASP A 42 -18.82 3.00 -11.25
C ASP A 42 -17.75 2.94 -12.36
N GLN A 43 -17.80 3.89 -13.30
CA GLN A 43 -16.80 3.99 -14.36
C GLN A 43 -15.44 4.43 -13.82
N LEU A 44 -15.40 5.32 -12.81
CA LEU A 44 -14.16 5.71 -12.14
C LEU A 44 -13.54 4.54 -11.35
N THR A 45 -14.38 3.78 -10.64
CA THR A 45 -13.88 2.73 -9.74
C THR A 45 -13.53 1.42 -10.42
N SER A 46 -14.16 1.10 -11.56
CA SER A 46 -14.01 -0.20 -12.23
C SER A 46 -13.59 -0.11 -13.71
N GLY A 47 -13.64 1.06 -14.33
CA GLY A 47 -13.38 1.25 -15.76
C GLY A 47 -11.92 1.58 -16.13
N LEU A 48 -11.04 1.78 -15.15
CA LEU A 48 -9.71 2.36 -15.37
C LEU A 48 -8.60 1.53 -14.71
N PRO A 49 -8.28 0.34 -15.24
CA PRO A 49 -7.29 -0.56 -14.64
C PRO A 49 -5.88 0.04 -14.59
N TYR A 50 -5.49 0.90 -15.54
CA TYR A 50 -4.17 1.54 -15.52
C TYR A 50 -4.09 2.66 -14.48
N LEU A 51 -5.12 3.51 -14.38
CA LEU A 51 -5.24 4.48 -13.28
C LEU A 51 -5.22 3.78 -11.92
N ASP A 52 -5.98 2.69 -11.80
CA ASP A 52 -6.05 1.88 -10.59
C ASP A 52 -4.66 1.32 -10.22
N ALA A 53 -3.92 0.78 -11.19
CA ALA A 53 -2.54 0.34 -10.98
C ALA A 53 -1.61 1.49 -10.52
N VAL A 54 -1.76 2.69 -11.10
CA VAL A 54 -1.01 3.89 -10.69
C VAL A 54 -1.33 4.26 -9.25
N ALA A 55 -2.61 4.32 -8.88
CA ALA A 55 -3.05 4.65 -7.53
C ALA A 55 -2.46 3.69 -6.50
N HIS A 56 -2.54 2.39 -6.77
CA HIS A 56 -2.05 1.34 -5.88
C HIS A 56 -0.53 1.37 -5.73
N GLU A 57 0.20 1.60 -6.82
CA GLU A 57 1.66 1.67 -6.76
C GLU A 57 2.14 2.93 -6.02
N VAL A 58 1.46 4.07 -6.18
CA VAL A 58 1.76 5.29 -5.42
C VAL A 58 1.47 5.05 -3.93
N LEU A 59 0.32 4.47 -3.59
CA LEU A 59 -0.06 4.17 -2.20
C LEU A 59 0.89 3.15 -1.54
N ARG A 60 1.50 2.27 -2.32
CA ARG A 60 2.51 1.31 -1.86
C ARG A 60 3.84 2.00 -1.58
N VAL A 61 4.42 2.64 -2.59
CA VAL A 61 5.78 3.24 -2.51
C VAL A 61 5.78 4.47 -1.61
N HIS A 62 4.73 5.28 -1.69
CA HIS A 62 4.62 6.59 -1.03
C HIS A 62 3.44 6.66 -0.07
N ALA A 63 3.23 5.59 0.72
CA ALA A 63 2.19 5.54 1.75
C ALA A 63 2.19 6.82 2.62
N PRO A 64 1.10 7.62 2.65
CA PRO A 64 1.04 8.88 3.41
C PRO A 64 1.26 8.69 4.91
N ILE A 65 0.90 7.52 5.43
CA ILE A 65 1.14 7.10 6.81
C ILE A 65 2.44 6.30 6.86
N TRP A 66 3.38 6.76 7.67
CA TRP A 66 4.66 6.09 7.86
C TRP A 66 4.52 4.85 8.73
N GLU A 67 3.83 5.00 9.86
CA GLU A 67 3.61 3.97 10.85
C GLU A 67 2.27 4.16 11.55
N THR A 68 1.73 3.07 12.11
CA THR A 68 0.58 3.12 13.01
C THR A 68 0.98 2.55 14.37
N ILE A 69 0.36 3.05 15.43
CA ILE A 69 0.67 2.65 16.80
C ILE A 69 -0.50 1.84 17.35
N ARG A 70 -0.17 0.80 18.12
CA ARG A 70 -1.10 0.08 19.00
C ARG A 70 -0.56 0.13 20.42
N VAL A 71 -1.46 -0.01 21.40
CA VAL A 71 -1.10 -0.11 22.81
C VAL A 71 -1.67 -1.44 23.31
N ALA A 72 -0.83 -2.28 23.90
CA ALA A 72 -1.27 -3.53 24.49
C ALA A 72 -2.18 -3.24 25.68
N VAL A 73 -3.36 -3.85 25.70
CA VAL A 73 -4.34 -3.68 26.79
C VAL A 73 -3.98 -4.56 27.99
N GLU A 74 -3.39 -5.71 27.72
CA GLU A 74 -2.94 -6.70 28.71
C GLU A 74 -1.57 -7.26 28.29
N ASP A 75 -0.94 -8.00 29.19
CA ASP A 75 0.30 -8.71 28.88
C ASP A 75 0.02 -9.82 27.85
N ASP A 76 0.78 -9.85 26.77
CA ASP A 76 0.61 -10.82 25.68
C ASP A 76 1.96 -11.26 25.10
N SER A 77 1.94 -12.35 24.33
CA SER A 77 3.10 -12.93 23.65
C SER A 77 2.81 -13.02 22.15
N VAL A 78 3.37 -12.08 21.38
CA VAL A 78 3.15 -11.94 19.94
C VAL A 78 4.04 -12.92 19.18
N PRO A 79 3.48 -13.81 18.34
CA PRO A 79 4.28 -14.70 17.49
C PRO A 79 4.97 -13.93 16.37
N LEU A 80 6.20 -14.36 16.06
CA LEU A 80 7.01 -13.81 14.98
C LEU A 80 6.95 -14.74 13.77
N SER A 81 6.75 -14.18 12.57
CA SER A 81 6.86 -14.93 11.32
C SER A 81 8.29 -15.37 11.01
N VAL A 82 9.27 -14.57 11.44
CA VAL A 82 10.70 -14.87 11.33
C VAL A 82 11.32 -14.90 12.72
N PRO A 83 11.96 -16.01 13.14
CA PRO A 83 12.61 -16.08 14.45
C PRO A 83 13.72 -15.05 14.60
N LEU A 84 13.82 -14.42 15.77
CA LEU A 84 14.84 -13.44 16.10
C LEU A 84 15.98 -14.08 16.89
N GLN A 85 17.22 -13.71 16.57
CA GLN A 85 18.39 -14.03 17.39
C GLN A 85 18.58 -12.93 18.45
N THR A 86 18.58 -13.33 19.71
CA THR A 86 18.86 -12.42 20.83
C THR A 86 20.37 -12.19 21.00
N ALA A 87 20.76 -11.14 21.72
CA ALA A 87 22.16 -10.86 22.07
C ALA A 87 22.87 -12.00 22.82
N HIS A 88 22.10 -12.94 23.37
CA HIS A 88 22.59 -14.14 24.06
C HIS A 88 22.60 -15.40 23.17
N ASN A 89 22.55 -15.25 21.84
CA ASN A 89 22.49 -16.35 20.86
C ASN A 89 21.32 -17.32 21.07
N LYS A 90 20.21 -16.83 21.64
CA LYS A 90 18.96 -17.61 21.71
C LYS A 90 18.04 -17.20 20.58
N THR A 91 17.53 -18.18 19.85
CA THR A 91 16.44 -18.02 18.88
C THR A 91 15.12 -17.90 19.63
N VAL A 92 14.38 -16.82 19.39
CA VAL A 92 13.02 -16.63 19.91
C VAL A 92 12.03 -16.49 18.75
N ASN A 93 10.88 -17.14 18.88
CA ASN A 93 9.79 -17.10 17.91
C ASN A 93 8.59 -16.25 18.39
N ARG A 94 8.70 -15.67 19.58
CA ARG A 94 7.66 -14.87 20.24
C ARG A 94 8.29 -13.69 20.96
N VAL A 95 7.56 -12.58 21.04
CA VAL A 95 7.94 -11.38 21.79
C VAL A 95 6.87 -11.10 22.84
N SER A 96 7.28 -11.02 24.10
CA SER A 96 6.40 -10.60 25.19
C SER A 96 6.20 -9.09 25.14
N VAL A 97 4.96 -8.67 25.31
CA VAL A 97 4.51 -7.28 25.34
C VAL A 97 3.75 -7.07 26.63
N THR A 98 4.09 -6.04 27.40
CA THR A 98 3.37 -5.74 28.64
C THR A 98 2.19 -4.80 28.41
N ALA A 99 1.19 -4.84 29.28
CA ALA A 99 0.09 -3.88 29.30
C ALA A 99 0.62 -2.43 29.28
N GLY A 100 0.03 -1.58 28.44
CA GLY A 100 0.46 -0.21 28.21
C GLY A 100 1.64 -0.05 27.24
N GLN A 101 2.29 -1.12 26.80
CA GLN A 101 3.40 -1.03 25.85
C GLN A 101 2.91 -0.64 24.45
N ARG A 102 3.64 0.30 23.83
CA ARG A 102 3.38 0.74 22.45
C ARG A 102 4.03 -0.20 21.45
N ILE A 103 3.25 -0.65 20.47
CA ILE A 103 3.68 -1.43 19.33
C ILE A 103 3.59 -0.54 18.09
N LEU A 104 4.69 -0.40 17.37
CA LEU A 104 4.75 0.39 16.13
C LEU A 104 4.70 -0.56 14.93
N ILE A 105 3.79 -0.28 14.00
CA ILE A 105 3.63 -1.00 12.74
C ILE A 105 4.15 -0.10 11.61
N PRO A 106 5.35 -0.35 11.06
CA PRO A 106 5.97 0.54 10.08
C PRO A 106 5.42 0.29 8.67
N VAL A 107 4.23 0.85 8.39
CA VAL A 107 3.47 0.68 7.14
C VAL A 107 4.34 0.92 5.90
N ARG A 108 5.06 2.05 5.83
CA ARG A 108 5.86 2.38 4.64
C ARG A 108 7.04 1.42 4.44
N SER A 109 7.62 0.93 5.53
CA SER A 109 8.73 -0.04 5.45
C SER A 109 8.24 -1.42 5.00
N LEU A 110 7.06 -1.84 5.46
CA LEU A 110 6.44 -3.10 5.04
C LEU A 110 6.06 -3.07 3.56
N ASN A 111 5.45 -1.99 3.09
CA ASN A 111 5.08 -1.82 1.67
C ASN A 111 6.29 -1.78 0.71
N ARG A 112 7.50 -1.55 1.22
CA ARG A 112 8.76 -1.44 0.44
C ARG A 112 9.81 -2.48 0.84
N SER A 113 9.42 -3.45 1.66
CA SER A 113 10.34 -4.49 2.13
C SER A 113 10.67 -5.42 0.98
N MET A 114 11.96 -5.59 0.70
CA MET A 114 12.40 -6.53 -0.34
C MET A 114 12.08 -7.98 0.00
N ASN A 115 12.00 -8.31 1.29
CA ASN A 115 11.61 -9.64 1.75
C ASN A 115 10.14 -9.96 1.44
N LEU A 116 9.29 -8.93 1.37
CA LEU A 116 7.85 -9.08 1.11
C LEU A 116 7.54 -8.90 -0.38
N TRP A 117 8.06 -7.84 -1.00
CA TRP A 117 7.69 -7.38 -2.34
C TRP A 117 8.71 -7.72 -3.43
N GLY A 118 9.81 -8.41 -3.09
CA GLY A 118 10.88 -8.77 -4.00
C GLY A 118 11.99 -7.72 -4.13
N PRO A 119 13.05 -7.99 -4.91
CA PRO A 119 14.21 -7.10 -5.01
C PRO A 119 13.88 -5.71 -5.56
N ASP A 120 12.85 -5.61 -6.41
CA ASP A 120 12.35 -4.38 -7.03
C ASP A 120 11.35 -3.62 -6.13
N ALA A 121 11.22 -3.98 -4.84
CA ALA A 121 10.24 -3.40 -3.90
C ALA A 121 10.31 -1.87 -3.76
N LYS A 122 11.44 -1.25 -4.09
CA LYS A 122 11.63 0.21 -4.01
C LYS A 122 11.37 0.93 -5.33
N GLU A 123 11.14 0.18 -6.40
CA GLU A 123 10.87 0.73 -7.73
C GLU A 123 9.38 0.97 -7.92
N PHE A 124 9.06 1.94 -8.77
CA PHE A 124 7.68 2.25 -9.17
C PHE A 124 7.32 1.40 -10.40
N ARG A 125 6.70 0.23 -10.16
CA ARG A 125 6.43 -0.78 -11.19
C ARG A 125 4.95 -1.16 -11.25
N LEU A 126 4.25 -0.64 -12.24
CA LEU A 126 2.81 -0.86 -12.41
C LEU A 126 2.44 -2.30 -12.78
N GLN A 127 3.36 -3.03 -13.41
CA GLN A 127 3.15 -4.42 -13.82
C GLN A 127 2.75 -5.32 -12.66
N ARG A 128 3.10 -4.95 -11.42
CA ARG A 128 2.68 -5.65 -10.20
C ARG A 128 1.16 -5.82 -10.10
N TRP A 129 0.42 -4.83 -10.59
CA TRP A 129 -1.04 -4.77 -10.50
C TRP A 129 -1.72 -5.16 -11.82
N LEU A 130 -1.00 -5.09 -12.94
CA LEU A 130 -1.54 -5.36 -14.28
C LEU A 130 -1.32 -6.80 -14.74
N GLU A 131 -0.26 -7.46 -14.28
CA GLU A 131 0.06 -8.84 -14.66
C GLU A 131 -0.45 -9.82 -13.61
N GLU A 132 -1.03 -10.94 -14.07
CA GLU A 132 -1.40 -12.03 -13.18
C GLU A 132 -0.14 -12.61 -12.51
N GLY A 133 -0.12 -12.67 -11.18
CA GLY A 133 1.07 -13.05 -10.43
C GLY A 133 2.17 -11.97 -10.36
N GLY A 134 1.85 -10.72 -10.72
CA GLY A 134 2.79 -9.60 -10.66
C GLY A 134 3.26 -9.24 -9.23
N ILE A 135 2.47 -9.57 -8.21
CA ILE A 135 2.86 -9.48 -6.80
C ILE A 135 3.70 -10.70 -6.45
N GLN A 136 5.01 -10.49 -6.39
CA GLN A 136 6.00 -11.50 -6.03
C GLN A 136 6.23 -11.56 -4.53
N GLY A 137 6.68 -12.72 -4.03
CA GLY A 137 7.08 -12.94 -2.64
C GLY A 137 5.91 -13.10 -1.68
N GLU A 138 6.19 -12.85 -0.40
CA GLU A 138 5.24 -13.02 0.70
C GLU A 138 4.24 -11.86 0.82
N ALA A 139 4.30 -10.84 -0.05
CA ALA A 139 3.37 -9.72 -0.05
C ALA A 139 1.91 -10.17 -0.19
N ASN A 140 1.62 -11.25 -0.94
CA ASN A 140 0.26 -11.79 -1.06
C ASN A 140 -0.33 -12.28 0.27
N SER A 141 0.52 -12.57 1.27
CA SER A 141 0.09 -12.94 2.62
C SER A 141 -0.24 -11.73 3.50
N LEU A 142 0.13 -10.52 3.08
CA LEU A 142 -0.11 -9.32 3.87
C LEU A 142 -1.60 -9.04 3.99
N PRO A 143 -2.09 -8.77 5.21
CA PRO A 143 -3.46 -8.37 5.41
C PRO A 143 -3.69 -6.93 4.92
N GLY A 144 -4.96 -6.56 4.74
CA GLY A 144 -5.36 -5.25 4.25
C GLY A 144 -5.81 -5.23 2.80
N TYR A 145 -6.13 -4.03 2.32
CA TYR A 145 -6.70 -3.85 0.99
C TYR A 145 -5.65 -4.10 -0.09
N ARG A 146 -5.85 -5.13 -0.92
CA ARG A 146 -4.91 -5.53 -1.97
C ARG A 146 -3.47 -5.65 -1.46
N HIS A 147 -3.31 -6.29 -0.30
CA HIS A 147 -2.01 -6.52 0.32
C HIS A 147 -1.27 -5.24 0.77
N LEU A 148 -1.99 -4.11 0.87
CA LEU A 148 -1.47 -2.83 1.33
C LEU A 148 -1.99 -2.50 2.73
N LEU A 149 -1.05 -2.17 3.62
CA LEU A 149 -1.34 -1.67 4.96
C LEU A 149 -1.58 -0.15 4.99
N THR A 150 -1.58 0.53 3.83
CA THR A 150 -1.74 1.99 3.73
C THR A 150 -3.07 2.47 4.29
N PHE A 151 -4.13 1.68 4.15
CA PHE A 151 -5.44 1.95 4.76
C PHE A 151 -5.64 1.22 6.10
N GLY A 152 -4.60 0.59 6.63
CA GLY A 152 -4.70 -0.34 7.75
C GLY A 152 -5.45 -1.61 7.38
N ASP A 153 -5.58 -2.49 8.37
CA ASP A 153 -6.37 -3.71 8.29
C ASP A 153 -7.07 -3.96 9.62
N CYS A 154 -8.34 -4.39 9.55
CA CYS A 154 -9.25 -4.78 10.65
C CYS A 154 -9.29 -3.80 11.86
N PRO A 155 -10.23 -3.93 12.82
CA PRO A 155 -11.39 -3.03 13.03
C PRO A 155 -11.16 -1.49 12.94
N LYS A 156 -9.92 -1.02 12.97
CA LYS A 156 -9.45 0.36 12.77
C LYS A 156 -8.99 0.63 11.33
N MET A 157 -9.53 -0.08 10.33
CA MET A 157 -9.26 0.22 8.92
C MET A 157 -9.82 1.60 8.54
N CYS A 158 -9.21 2.25 7.54
CA CYS A 158 -9.63 3.56 7.07
C CYS A 158 -11.02 3.49 6.43
N LEU A 159 -12.01 4.11 7.07
CA LEU A 159 -13.38 4.23 6.55
C LEU A 159 -13.43 5.06 5.25
N GLY A 160 -12.47 5.99 5.08
CA GLY A 160 -12.36 6.85 3.90
C GLY A 160 -11.66 6.20 2.71
N ARG A 161 -11.33 4.90 2.75
CA ARG A 161 -10.59 4.22 1.67
C ARG A 161 -11.26 4.38 0.31
N SER A 162 -12.55 4.05 0.21
CA SER A 162 -13.26 4.10 -1.07
C SER A 162 -13.36 5.52 -1.61
N PHE A 163 -13.55 6.50 -0.73
CA PHE A 163 -13.55 7.91 -1.10
C PHE A 163 -12.19 8.37 -1.59
N ALA A 164 -11.10 8.03 -0.88
CA ALA A 164 -9.75 8.41 -1.28
C ALA A 164 -9.32 7.80 -2.62
N LEU A 165 -9.78 6.59 -2.94
CA LEU A 165 -9.54 5.96 -4.24
C LEU A 165 -10.40 6.57 -5.36
N ALA A 166 -11.61 7.03 -5.05
CA ALA A 166 -12.47 7.72 -6.00
C ALA A 166 -12.04 9.18 -6.25
N GLU A 167 -11.43 9.85 -5.27
CA GLU A 167 -10.84 11.19 -5.42
C GLU A 167 -9.51 11.21 -6.19
N PHE A 168 -8.78 10.09 -6.23
CA PHE A 168 -7.46 9.98 -6.84
C PHE A 168 -7.51 10.10 -8.37
#